data_AF-A0A922ZDN4-F1
#
_entry.id   AF-A0A922ZDN4-F1
#
_cell.length_a   1.000
_cell.length_b   1.000
_cell.length_c   1.000
_cell.angle_alpha   90.00
_cell.angle_beta   90.00
_cell.angle_gamma   90.00
#
_symmetry.space_group_name_H-M   'P 1'
#
loop_
_entity.id
_entity.type
_entity.pdbx_description
1 polymer ?
#
loop_
_entity_poly.entity_id
_entity_poly.type
_entity_poly.pdbx_seq_one_letter_code
_entity_poly.pdbx_strand_id
1 'polypeptide(L)'
;MVIKEMESISINWLEIIIQSSIISIIFGIIAELTRRRFQKRLETLKNEFAIIQTTYEKNYTFILEYYTAFHKHYRICQKVVNADIIEYPDRTAKDTEEIFIDNLDSYVNNLNDIEPKIRLIFPKQLISTHERSISAFNNLRDLVKSYYKIRKKPSDDVVVAFRQIDEVKKELERGLKQYLRTEKLFT
;
A
#
# COMPACT_ATOMS: atom_id res chain seq x y z
N MET A 1 -0.72 -51.64 -72.39
CA MET A 1 -0.35 -50.25 -72.06
C MET A 1 -1.27 -49.69 -70.98
N VAL A 2 -2.60 -49.78 -71.14
CA VAL A 2 -3.63 -49.30 -70.19
C VAL A 2 -3.49 -49.80 -68.73
N ILE A 3 -3.12 -51.07 -68.52
CA ILE A 3 -3.00 -51.64 -67.16
C ILE A 3 -1.88 -50.98 -66.34
N LYS A 4 -0.74 -50.66 -66.97
CA LYS A 4 0.38 -49.98 -66.31
C LYS A 4 0.05 -48.53 -65.94
N GLU A 5 -0.76 -47.85 -66.76
CA GLU A 5 -1.20 -46.49 -66.46
C GLU A 5 -2.16 -46.46 -65.25
N MET A 6 -3.10 -47.41 -65.18
CA MET A 6 -4.03 -47.55 -64.05
C MET A 6 -3.32 -47.88 -62.73
N GLU A 7 -2.28 -48.71 -62.75
CA GLU A 7 -1.45 -48.99 -61.57
C GLU A 7 -0.65 -47.76 -61.11
N SER A 8 -0.11 -46.95 -62.03
CA SER A 8 0.62 -45.73 -61.65
C SER A 8 -0.30 -44.68 -61.02
N ILE A 9 -1.55 -44.59 -61.49
CA ILE A 9 -2.54 -43.65 -60.95
C ILE A 9 -2.96 -44.08 -59.53
N SER A 10 -3.17 -45.37 -59.28
CA SER A 10 -3.57 -45.86 -57.94
C SER A 10 -2.49 -45.68 -56.87
N ILE A 11 -1.21 -45.85 -57.25
CA ILE A 11 -0.05 -45.62 -56.38
C ILE A 11 0.03 -44.13 -55.99
N ASN A 12 -0.17 -43.22 -56.94
CA ASN A 12 -0.11 -41.78 -56.70
C ASN A 12 -1.24 -41.29 -55.75
N TRP A 13 -2.44 -41.87 -55.85
CA TRP A 13 -3.54 -41.58 -54.92
C TRP A 13 -3.26 -42.08 -53.49
N LEU A 14 -2.65 -43.25 -53.33
CA LEU A 14 -2.24 -43.77 -52.02
C LEU A 14 -1.18 -42.89 -51.36
N GLU A 15 -0.20 -42.41 -52.12
CA GLU A 15 0.82 -41.47 -51.62
C GLU A 15 0.21 -40.15 -51.14
N ILE A 16 -0.76 -39.59 -51.88
CA ILE A 16 -1.47 -38.36 -51.49
C ILE A 16 -2.26 -38.58 -50.19
N ILE A 17 -2.94 -39.71 -50.04
CA ILE A 17 -3.72 -40.04 -48.83
C ILE A 17 -2.78 -40.21 -47.62
N ILE A 18 -1.65 -40.88 -47.80
CA ILE A 18 -0.65 -41.08 -46.76
C ILE A 18 -0.03 -39.73 -46.35
N GLN A 19 0.36 -38.89 -47.32
CA GLN A 19 0.90 -37.55 -47.06
C GLN A 19 -0.10 -36.66 -46.30
N SER A 20 -1.36 -36.64 -46.73
CA SER A 20 -2.44 -35.89 -46.05
C SER A 20 -2.63 -36.35 -44.60
N SER A 21 -2.60 -37.66 -44.37
CA SER A 21 -2.73 -38.24 -43.02
C SER A 21 -1.56 -37.87 -42.12
N ILE A 22 -0.33 -37.92 -42.64
CA ILE A 22 0.88 -37.51 -41.92
C ILE A 22 0.83 -36.02 -41.56
N ILE A 23 0.43 -35.18 -42.51
CA ILE A 23 0.28 -33.72 -42.30
C ILE A 23 -0.73 -33.45 -41.18
N SER A 24 -1.88 -34.13 -41.19
CA SER A 24 -2.91 -34.00 -40.15
C SER A 24 -2.38 -34.37 -38.76
N ILE A 25 -1.61 -35.47 -38.66
CA ILE A 25 -0.98 -35.90 -37.39
C ILE A 25 0.02 -34.85 -36.88
N ILE A 26 0.88 -34.32 -37.77
CA ILE A 26 1.85 -33.29 -37.41
C ILE A 26 1.13 -32.01 -36.93
N PHE A 27 0.10 -31.57 -37.63
CA PHE A 27 -0.71 -30.42 -37.19
C PHE A 27 -1.37 -30.67 -35.84
N GLY A 28 -1.91 -31.87 -35.59
CA GLY A 28 -2.46 -32.26 -34.30
C GLY A 28 -1.42 -32.16 -33.17
N ILE A 29 -0.21 -32.66 -33.40
CA ILE A 29 0.90 -32.57 -32.44
C ILE A 29 1.30 -31.11 -32.18
N ILE A 30 1.44 -30.29 -33.23
CA ILE A 30 1.79 -28.87 -33.10
C ILE A 30 0.70 -28.12 -32.33
N ALA A 31 -0.58 -28.35 -32.65
CA ALA A 31 -1.71 -27.72 -31.96
C ALA A 31 -1.73 -28.09 -30.47
N GLU A 32 -1.53 -29.36 -30.13
CA GLU A 32 -1.48 -29.83 -28.75
C GLU A 32 -0.27 -29.27 -27.98
N LEU A 33 0.91 -29.23 -28.60
CA LEU A 33 2.10 -28.60 -28.00
C LEU A 33 1.89 -27.11 -27.74
N THR A 34 1.25 -26.41 -28.68
CA THR A 34 0.96 -24.97 -28.57
C THR A 34 -0.07 -24.73 -27.47
N ARG A 35 -1.14 -25.53 -27.42
CA ARG A 35 -2.15 -25.51 -26.35
C ARG A 35 -1.53 -25.71 -24.97
N ARG A 36 -0.65 -26.71 -24.81
CA ARG A 36 0.07 -26.96 -23.54
C ARG A 36 0.95 -25.78 -23.13
N ARG A 37 1.67 -25.17 -24.07
CA ARG A 37 2.49 -23.97 -23.80
C ARG A 37 1.62 -22.79 -23.35
N PHE A 38 0.49 -22.56 -24.02
CA PHE A 38 -0.45 -21.51 -23.62
C PHE A 38 -1.06 -21.77 -22.24
N GLN A 39 -1.48 -23.00 -21.96
CA GLN A 39 -2.01 -23.37 -20.65
C GLN A 39 -0.99 -23.14 -19.54
N LYS A 40 0.27 -23.56 -19.73
CA LYS A 40 1.35 -23.31 -18.76
C LYS A 40 1.55 -21.82 -18.51
N ARG A 41 1.63 -21.01 -19.57
CA ARG A 41 1.78 -19.54 -19.43
C ARG A 41 0.60 -18.91 -18.71
N LEU A 42 -0.62 -19.38 -19.01
CA LEU A 42 -1.84 -18.88 -18.39
C LEU A 42 -1.89 -19.24 -16.90
N GLU A 43 -1.42 -20.43 -16.53
CA GLU A 43 -1.30 -20.86 -15.14
C GLU A 43 -0.20 -20.07 -14.40
N THR A 44 0.97 -19.86 -15.02
CA THR A 44 2.02 -18.99 -14.47
C THR A 44 1.50 -17.58 -14.22
N LEU A 45 0.84 -16.97 -15.21
CA LEU A 45 0.24 -15.64 -15.07
C LEU A 45 -0.81 -15.60 -13.96
N LYS A 46 -1.66 -16.61 -13.85
CA LYS A 46 -2.65 -16.70 -12.75
C LYS A 46 -1.96 -16.74 -11.39
N ASN A 47 -0.90 -17.53 -11.25
CA ASN A 47 -0.15 -17.64 -10.00
C ASN A 47 0.56 -16.34 -9.65
N GLU A 48 1.18 -15.69 -10.64
CA GLU A 48 1.79 -14.36 -10.47
C GLU A 48 0.76 -13.32 -10.02
N PHE A 49 -0.40 -13.27 -10.68
CA PHE A 49 -1.51 -12.40 -10.28
C PHE A 49 -1.98 -12.66 -8.85
N ALA A 50 -2.12 -13.93 -8.45
CA ALA A 50 -2.53 -14.27 -7.09
C ALA A 50 -1.50 -13.82 -6.03
N ILE A 51 -0.21 -13.95 -6.32
CA ILE A 51 0.87 -13.48 -5.45
C ILE A 51 0.85 -11.95 -5.36
N ILE A 52 0.70 -11.26 -6.49
CA ILE A 52 0.63 -9.80 -6.53
C ILE A 52 -0.59 -9.30 -5.73
N GLN A 53 -1.76 -9.90 -5.95
CA GLN A 53 -2.99 -9.54 -5.26
C GLN A 53 -2.84 -9.70 -3.74
N THR A 54 -2.36 -10.86 -3.27
CA THR A 54 -2.18 -11.11 -1.84
C THR A 54 -1.15 -10.19 -1.19
N THR A 55 -0.10 -9.82 -1.93
CA THR A 55 0.91 -8.85 -1.47
C THR A 55 0.30 -7.45 -1.36
N TYR A 56 -0.48 -7.04 -2.36
CA TYR A 56 -1.17 -5.75 -2.39
C TYR A 56 -2.17 -5.62 -1.23
N GLU A 57 -3.01 -6.64 -1.02
CA GLU A 57 -4.00 -6.64 0.07
C GLU A 57 -3.34 -6.49 1.44
N LYS A 58 -2.20 -7.17 1.65
CA LYS A 58 -1.41 -7.03 2.89
C LYS A 58 -0.82 -5.63 3.04
N ASN A 59 -0.19 -5.10 1.98
CA ASN A 59 0.41 -3.77 2.00
C ASN A 59 -0.64 -2.69 2.26
N TYR A 60 -1.82 -2.82 1.64
CA TYR A 60 -2.95 -1.92 1.85
C TYR A 60 -3.40 -1.88 3.31
N THR A 61 -3.52 -3.05 3.95
CA THR A 61 -3.85 -3.14 5.38
C THR A 61 -2.84 -2.39 6.23
N PHE A 62 -1.53 -2.58 5.99
CA PHE A 62 -0.49 -1.86 6.75
C PHE A 62 -0.55 -0.35 6.55
N ILE A 63 -0.81 0.10 5.32
CA ILE A 63 -0.98 1.54 5.01
C ILE A 63 -2.17 2.12 5.79
N LEU A 64 -3.29 1.40 5.83
CA LEU A 64 -4.47 1.82 6.57
C LEU A 64 -4.24 1.86 8.08
N GLU A 65 -3.59 0.84 8.63
CA GLU A 65 -3.22 0.78 10.06
C GLU A 65 -2.35 1.99 10.44
N TYR A 66 -1.30 2.25 9.66
CA TYR A 66 -0.43 3.39 9.86
C TYR A 66 -1.18 4.73 9.79
N TYR A 67 -2.00 4.93 8.74
CA TYR A 67 -2.74 6.18 8.59
C TYR A 67 -3.77 6.39 9.70
N THR A 68 -4.38 5.30 10.17
CA THR A 68 -5.33 5.33 11.30
C THR A 68 -4.62 5.73 12.59
N ALA A 69 -3.45 5.15 12.88
CA ALA A 69 -2.63 5.53 14.04
C ALA A 69 -2.21 7.00 13.97
N PHE A 70 -1.70 7.45 12.81
CA PHE A 70 -1.35 8.84 12.55
C PHE A 70 -2.53 9.78 12.80
N HIS A 71 -3.69 9.49 12.23
CA HIS A 71 -4.86 10.36 12.32
C HIS A 71 -5.43 10.42 13.75
N LYS A 72 -5.41 9.30 14.48
CA LYS A 72 -5.77 9.28 15.91
C LYS A 72 -4.91 10.26 16.69
N HIS A 73 -3.61 10.28 16.44
CA HIS A 73 -2.69 11.19 17.12
C HIS A 73 -2.88 12.65 16.71
N TYR A 74 -3.05 12.91 15.41
CA TYR A 74 -3.43 14.23 14.92
C TYR A 74 -4.65 14.80 15.65
N ARG A 75 -5.69 13.98 15.87
CA ARG A 75 -6.91 14.40 16.59
C ARG A 75 -6.64 14.71 18.06
N ILE A 76 -5.73 14.00 18.70
CA ILE A 76 -5.30 14.29 20.08
C ILE A 76 -4.60 15.65 20.13
N CYS A 77 -3.64 15.90 19.23
CA CYS A 77 -2.97 17.20 19.10
C CYS A 77 -3.96 18.33 18.84
N GLN A 78 -4.92 18.11 17.95
CA GLN A 78 -6.00 19.07 17.64
C GLN A 78 -6.82 19.40 18.88
N LYS A 79 -7.17 18.39 19.70
CA LYS A 79 -7.90 18.61 20.96
C LYS A 79 -7.11 19.45 21.94
N VAL A 80 -5.80 19.26 22.04
CA VAL A 80 -4.95 20.04 22.96
C VAL A 80 -4.78 21.47 22.53
N VAL A 81 -4.67 21.72 21.22
CA VAL A 81 -4.55 23.09 20.68
C VAL A 81 -5.89 23.83 20.80
N ASN A 82 -7.01 23.13 20.63
CA ASN A 82 -8.36 23.69 20.70
C ASN A 82 -8.96 23.67 22.11
N ALA A 83 -8.35 22.96 23.06
CA ALA A 83 -8.72 23.05 24.45
C ALA A 83 -8.30 24.43 24.92
N ASP A 84 -9.24 25.39 24.84
CA ASP A 84 -9.21 26.51 25.76
C ASP A 84 -8.94 25.93 27.14
N ILE A 85 -7.99 26.51 27.87
CA ILE A 85 -7.85 26.24 29.30
C ILE A 85 -9.20 26.62 29.91
N ILE A 86 -10.12 25.65 30.02
CA ILE A 86 -11.33 25.80 30.80
C ILE A 86 -10.81 25.89 32.23
N GLU A 87 -10.66 27.11 32.72
CA GLU A 87 -10.48 27.34 34.15
C GLU A 87 -11.75 26.87 34.84
N TYR A 88 -11.77 25.59 35.24
CA TYR A 88 -12.77 25.10 36.15
C TYR A 88 -12.56 25.82 37.49
N PRO A 89 -13.58 26.51 38.04
CA PRO A 89 -13.46 27.25 39.30
C PRO A 89 -13.06 26.35 40.47
N ASP A 90 -13.22 25.04 40.32
CA ASP A 90 -13.07 24.04 41.37
C ASP A 90 -11.70 23.34 41.37
N ARG A 91 -10.81 23.65 40.40
CA ARG A 91 -9.47 23.02 40.22
C ARG A 91 -9.48 21.48 40.14
N THR A 92 -10.62 20.84 40.04
CA THR A 92 -10.80 19.40 39.78
C THR A 92 -10.69 19.08 38.29
N ALA A 93 -9.76 19.73 37.61
CA ALA A 93 -9.33 19.29 36.28
C ALA A 93 -8.58 17.97 36.49
N LYS A 94 -9.21 16.83 36.16
CA LYS A 94 -8.42 15.65 35.78
C LYS A 94 -7.59 16.09 34.59
N ASP A 95 -6.28 16.11 34.78
CA ASP A 95 -5.27 16.75 33.94
C ASP A 95 -5.45 16.42 32.45
N THR A 96 -5.95 17.38 31.67
CA THR A 96 -5.91 17.33 30.20
C THR A 96 -4.48 17.11 29.69
N GLU A 97 -3.48 17.50 30.50
CA GLU A 97 -2.06 17.23 30.34
C GLU A 97 -1.72 15.74 30.45
N GLU A 98 -2.06 15.11 31.57
CA GLU A 98 -1.80 13.69 31.84
C GLU A 98 -2.46 12.83 30.77
N ILE A 99 -3.71 13.15 30.44
CA ILE A 99 -4.44 12.50 29.33
C ILE A 99 -3.72 12.74 27.99
N PHE A 100 -3.15 13.92 27.73
CA PHE A 100 -2.42 14.17 26.49
C PHE A 100 -1.10 13.40 26.44
N ILE A 101 -0.31 13.43 27.52
CA ILE A 101 0.99 12.78 27.62
C ILE A 101 0.82 11.26 27.54
N ASP A 102 -0.13 10.68 28.28
CA ASP A 102 -0.42 9.24 28.25
C ASP A 102 -0.85 8.78 26.85
N ASN A 103 -1.69 9.57 26.18
CA ASN A 103 -2.12 9.27 24.81
C ASN A 103 -0.98 9.43 23.79
N LEU A 104 0.03 10.25 24.08
CA LEU A 104 1.19 10.48 23.22
C LEU A 104 2.22 9.36 23.37
N ASP A 105 2.47 8.89 24.59
CA ASP A 105 3.33 7.73 24.82
C ASP A 105 2.70 6.45 24.23
N SER A 106 1.38 6.31 24.34
CA SER A 106 0.64 5.25 23.63
C SER A 106 0.80 5.35 22.11
N TYR A 107 0.84 6.56 21.55
CA TYR A 107 1.08 6.74 20.11
C TYR A 107 2.49 6.35 19.69
N VAL A 108 3.52 6.77 20.44
CA VAL A 108 4.91 6.41 20.14
C VAL A 108 5.09 4.89 20.14
N ASN A 109 4.52 4.19 21.12
CA ASN A 109 4.55 2.73 21.17
C ASN A 109 3.86 2.10 19.96
N ASN A 110 2.64 2.57 19.61
CA ASN A 110 1.93 2.08 18.43
C ASN A 110 2.70 2.36 17.12
N LEU A 111 3.39 3.49 17.03
CA LEU A 111 4.20 3.84 15.86
C LEU A 111 5.43 2.94 15.73
N ASN A 112 6.13 2.67 16.84
CA ASN A 112 7.32 1.83 16.85
C ASN A 112 7.04 0.41 16.33
N ASP A 113 5.84 -0.12 16.58
CA ASP A 113 5.41 -1.43 16.08
C ASP A 113 5.10 -1.44 14.57
N ILE A 114 4.68 -0.29 14.04
CA ILE A 114 4.25 -0.12 12.65
C ILE A 114 5.40 0.38 11.75
N GLU A 115 6.30 1.18 12.29
CA GLU A 115 7.39 1.86 11.56
C GLU A 115 8.28 0.91 10.73
N PRO A 116 8.73 -0.25 11.24
CA PRO A 116 9.56 -1.16 10.45
C PRO A 116 8.86 -1.64 9.18
N LYS A 117 7.54 -1.90 9.25
CA LYS A 117 6.73 -2.35 8.11
C LYS A 117 6.58 -1.21 7.10
N ILE A 118 6.34 0.00 7.59
CA ILE A 118 6.12 1.18 6.75
C ILE A 118 7.40 1.59 6.02
N ARG A 119 8.57 1.47 6.65
CA ARG A 119 9.87 1.71 5.99
C ARG A 119 10.14 0.78 4.80
N LEU A 120 9.56 -0.43 4.81
CA LEU A 120 9.71 -1.40 3.71
C LEU A 120 8.74 -1.14 2.55
N ILE A 121 7.55 -0.63 2.85
CA ILE A 121 6.47 -0.47 1.87
C ILE A 121 6.49 0.92 1.26
N PHE A 122 6.79 1.96 2.04
CA PHE A 122 6.65 3.32 1.57
C PHE A 122 7.73 3.70 0.55
N PRO A 123 7.36 4.39 -0.53
CA PRO A 123 8.34 5.03 -1.38
C PRO A 123 9.11 6.09 -0.60
N LYS A 124 10.35 6.36 -1.02
CA LYS A 124 11.28 7.30 -0.37
C LYS A 124 10.65 8.66 -0.02
N GLN A 125 9.79 9.19 -0.90
CA GLN A 125 9.09 10.45 -0.67
C GLN A 125 8.15 10.36 0.56
N LEU A 126 7.37 9.30 0.68
CA LEU A 126 6.46 9.09 1.82
C LEU A 126 7.24 8.84 3.11
N ILE A 127 8.38 8.16 3.05
CA ILE A 127 9.29 8.00 4.20
C ILE A 127 9.76 9.38 4.70
N SER A 128 10.18 10.27 3.80
CA SER A 128 10.60 11.62 4.20
C SER A 128 9.47 12.44 4.85
N THR A 129 8.23 12.29 4.37
CA THR A 129 7.06 12.91 5.00
C THR A 129 6.77 12.31 6.38
N HIS A 130 6.95 11.00 6.53
CA HIS A 130 6.82 10.31 7.82
C HIS A 130 7.85 10.83 8.85
N GLU A 131 9.13 10.92 8.49
CA GLU A 131 10.18 11.44 9.38
C GLU A 131 9.92 12.90 9.80
N ARG A 132 9.46 13.73 8.84
CA ARG A 132 8.99 15.09 9.14
C ARG A 132 7.81 15.09 10.11
N SER A 133 6.91 14.13 10.01
CA SER A 133 5.77 14.04 10.92
C SER A 133 6.20 13.76 12.35
N ILE A 134 7.14 12.83 12.55
CA ILE A 134 7.70 12.52 13.87
C ILE A 134 8.32 13.80 14.47
N SER A 135 9.09 14.53 13.66
CA SER A 135 9.71 15.79 14.09
C SER A 135 8.67 16.84 14.49
N ALA A 136 7.60 17.00 13.71
CA ALA A 136 6.52 17.94 14.00
C ALA A 136 5.74 17.56 15.28
N PHE A 137 5.46 16.27 15.48
CA PHE A 137 4.80 15.79 16.70
C PHE A 137 5.68 15.97 17.94
N ASN A 138 6.98 15.67 17.84
CA ASN A 138 7.93 15.90 18.93
C ASN A 138 8.04 17.39 19.29
N ASN A 139 8.09 18.29 18.29
CA ASN A 139 8.10 19.73 18.53
C ASN A 139 6.85 20.19 19.30
N LEU A 140 5.65 19.78 18.85
CA LEU A 140 4.41 20.11 19.56
C LEU A 140 4.41 19.56 20.99
N ARG A 141 4.84 18.30 21.18
CA ARG A 141 4.95 17.68 22.51
C ARG A 141 5.84 18.51 23.43
N ASP A 142 7.02 18.90 22.96
CA ASP A 142 8.00 19.60 23.77
C ASP A 142 7.51 21.01 24.15
N LEU A 143 6.83 21.70 23.22
CA LEU A 143 6.16 22.97 23.49
C LEU A 143 5.05 22.80 24.52
N VAL A 144 4.14 21.85 24.33
CA VAL A 144 3.05 21.57 25.29
C VAL A 144 3.63 21.26 26.68
N LYS A 145 4.63 20.37 26.79
CA LYS A 145 5.30 20.09 28.07
C LYS A 145 5.92 21.35 28.70
N SER A 146 6.43 22.28 27.91
CA SER A 146 7.04 23.51 28.42
C SER A 146 6.01 24.52 28.95
N TYR A 147 4.88 24.71 28.26
CA TYR A 147 3.85 25.70 28.65
C TYR A 147 3.02 25.24 29.85
N TYR A 148 2.72 23.94 29.92
CA TYR A 148 1.94 23.38 31.03
C TYR A 148 2.72 23.39 32.35
N LYS A 149 4.04 23.14 32.33
CA LYS A 149 4.92 23.30 33.50
C LYS A 149 4.84 24.68 34.15
N ILE A 150 4.56 25.72 33.36
CA ILE A 150 4.52 27.12 33.80
C ILE A 150 3.06 27.59 34.00
N ARG A 151 2.07 26.72 33.77
CA ARG A 151 0.62 27.01 33.80
C ARG A 151 0.22 28.26 33.00
N LYS A 152 0.83 28.43 31.82
CA LYS A 152 0.48 29.50 30.89
C LYS A 152 -0.48 28.99 29.81
N LYS A 153 -1.34 29.89 29.30
CA LYS A 153 -2.15 29.63 28.10
C LYS A 153 -1.26 29.15 26.94
N PRO A 154 -1.76 28.26 26.06
CA PRO A 154 -1.05 27.88 24.85
C PRO A 154 -0.64 29.15 24.10
N SER A 155 0.65 29.30 23.82
CA SER A 155 1.12 30.45 23.03
C SER A 155 0.80 30.24 21.55
N ASP A 156 0.93 31.31 20.77
CA ASP A 156 0.91 31.24 19.30
C ASP A 156 1.87 30.17 18.75
N ASP A 157 2.95 29.83 19.47
CA ASP A 157 3.91 28.80 19.06
C ASP A 157 3.31 27.39 19.05
N VAL A 158 2.40 27.07 19.98
CA VAL A 158 1.68 25.79 20.00
C VAL A 158 0.75 25.67 18.79
N VAL A 159 0.09 26.77 18.43
CA VAL A 159 -0.78 26.85 17.24
C VAL A 159 0.06 26.70 15.97
N VAL A 160 1.22 27.36 15.89
CA VAL A 160 2.17 27.25 14.78
C VAL A 160 2.70 25.82 14.64
N ALA A 161 3.10 25.18 15.74
CA ALA A 161 3.55 23.79 15.72
C ALA A 161 2.46 22.83 15.24
N PHE A 162 1.20 23.05 15.63
CA PHE A 162 0.09 22.25 15.11
C PHE A 162 -0.17 22.45 13.61
N ARG A 163 0.00 23.68 13.09
CA ARG A 163 -0.09 23.92 11.64
C ARG A 163 0.94 23.11 10.86
N GLN A 164 2.15 22.96 11.38
CA GLN A 164 3.18 22.10 10.76
C GLN A 164 2.72 20.64 10.68
N ILE A 165 2.07 20.13 11.73
CA ILE A 165 1.49 18.77 11.71
C ILE A 165 0.37 18.69 10.66
N ASP A 166 -0.49 19.70 10.54
CA ASP A 166 -1.57 19.74 9.55
C ASP A 166 -1.05 19.76 8.09
N GLU A 167 0.02 20.50 7.84
CA GLU A 167 0.71 20.52 6.55
C GLU A 167 1.29 19.14 6.21
N VAL A 168 1.97 18.51 7.16
CA VAL A 168 2.52 17.16 6.99
C VAL A 168 1.40 16.15 6.78
N LYS A 169 0.28 16.24 7.50
CA LYS A 169 -0.90 15.40 7.27
C LYS A 169 -1.40 15.53 5.84
N LYS A 170 -1.56 16.75 5.33
CA LYS A 170 -2.01 17.01 3.95
C LYS A 170 -1.03 16.46 2.91
N GLU A 171 0.27 16.56 3.15
CA GLU A 171 1.29 15.95 2.28
C GLU A 171 1.21 14.43 2.31
N LEU A 172 1.09 13.84 3.51
CA LEU A 172 0.99 12.39 3.70
C LEU A 172 -0.26 11.83 2.99
N GLU A 173 -1.42 12.46 3.17
CA GLU A 173 -2.66 12.07 2.48
C GLU A 173 -2.54 12.14 0.96
N ARG A 174 -1.88 13.18 0.43
CA ARG A 174 -1.63 13.31 -1.01
C ARG A 174 -0.70 12.21 -1.52
N GLY A 175 0.41 11.98 -0.81
CA GLY A 175 1.38 10.95 -1.16
C GLY A 175 0.78 9.54 -1.09
N LEU A 176 -0.01 9.23 -0.06
CA LEU A 176 -0.70 7.95 0.08
C LEU A 176 -1.74 7.75 -1.04
N LYS A 177 -2.55 8.77 -1.35
CA LYS A 177 -3.49 8.72 -2.48
C LYS A 177 -2.78 8.47 -3.81
N GLN A 178 -1.65 9.14 -4.04
CA GLN A 178 -0.86 8.94 -5.25
C GLN A 178 -0.27 7.53 -5.30
N TYR A 179 0.37 7.08 -4.24
CA TYR A 179 0.96 5.75 -4.14
C TYR A 179 -0.08 4.65 -4.40
N LEU A 180 -1.21 4.68 -3.70
CA LEU A 180 -2.30 3.71 -3.86
C LEU A 180 -2.95 3.74 -5.26
N ARG A 181 -3.00 4.91 -5.92
CA ARG A 181 -3.49 5.03 -7.30
C ARG A 181 -2.49 4.52 -8.34
N THR A 182 -1.20 4.76 -8.11
CA THR A 182 -0.16 4.37 -9.07
C THR A 182 0.05 2.86 -9.04
N GLU A 183 -0.04 2.22 -7.88
CA GLU A 183 -0.03 0.75 -7.80
C GLU A 183 -1.22 0.11 -8.54
N LYS A 184 -2.41 0.73 -8.49
CA LYS A 184 -3.58 0.29 -9.28
C LYS A 184 -3.39 0.38 -10.80
N LEU A 185 -2.43 1.16 -11.29
CA LEU A 185 -2.15 1.27 -12.73
C LEU A 185 -1.17 0.20 -13.23
N PHE A 186 -0.49 -0.51 -12.32
CA PHE A 186 0.45 -1.60 -12.65
C PHE A 186 -0.16 -3.00 -12.43
N THR A 187 -1.45 -3.08 -12.06
CA THR A 187 -2.25 -4.31 -12.00
C THR A 187 -3.25 -4.32 -13.15
#